data_AF-A0A3Q9W0X0-F1
#
_entry.id   AF-A0A3Q9W0X0-F1
#
_cell.length_a   1.000
_cell.length_b   1.000
_cell.length_c   1.000
_cell.angle_alpha   90.00
_cell.angle_beta   90.00
_cell.angle_gamma   90.00
#
_symmetry.space_group_name_H-M   'P 1'
#
loop_
_entity.id
_entity.type
_entity.pdbx_description
1 polymer ?
#
loop_
_entity_poly.entity_id
_entity_poly.type
_entity_poly.pdbx_seq_one_letter_code
_entity_poly.pdbx_strand_id
1 'polypeptide(L)'
;MGKKIILVHGLGGSADGTWGRFPEFLEQDADLDYSIVSYGYQSPHIIKQFYQRAPSILNIANGLLTDIKARCDLDNDEIILAGHSLGGLVVKKLLLRMKDKKINHKIRKVCFFDVPHDGSGFANVGKYISFRNRHLKSLCRDSSELDDLNDQWVDSELDNALEIMSIVAANDDIVSSSSSKSIFRHHQVETINDVDHGSIVKPKSMESSSYIVFKKFILEEHTVNRYKNTASRDLEDWKNVERNHSYHYATDENRTKDFESFVAAMNLERAVIRLTGASGLGKTRLLLEAIDASTSIDDSCVLIFNAPGYDTIIKESIRAMVEDRVHGLVVIENCNIDLHNHLAKEVNKTDCLLKLVTVGYSDEQVDESIHIQLSPLSDEAIKQVLSPILVGMDSSDVDRVARFAQGYPLMATLIAGQYQKEGRLLGSIESSSVVRKLIDGDGGITDVEKGMLSACSLFDVFGTAEGTAGEEAKYIAEDVAGSDLKTFDRVLKIFTSRQIINRAGRYARLVPKPLALTLASEWWEETSYDRQKQLIDTLPDSLMQSFCTQASYLDDQPSVQRFSDRLFGGQSPFVQAEELLTERGSKLFRAFVEVNPSQRAMLYTEFCLSTVMNNFRL
;
A
#
# COMPACT_ATOMS: atom_id res chain seq x y z
N MET A 1 23.56 10.28 17.23
CA MET A 1 22.25 10.65 17.80
C MET A 1 22.11 9.87 19.10
N GLY A 2 21.97 10.52 20.25
CA GLY A 2 21.80 9.82 21.53
C GLY A 2 20.32 9.56 21.83
N LYS A 3 20.00 8.41 22.43
CA LYS A 3 18.67 8.11 22.97
C LYS A 3 18.73 8.22 24.49
N LYS A 4 17.85 8.99 25.11
CA LYS A 4 17.88 9.25 26.56
C LYS A 4 16.53 9.12 27.24
N ILE A 5 16.52 8.48 28.41
CA ILE A 5 15.37 8.50 29.31
C ILE A 5 15.72 9.37 30.50
N ILE A 6 14.94 10.42 30.71
CA ILE A 6 15.13 11.38 31.80
C ILE A 6 14.09 11.13 32.88
N LEU A 7 14.57 10.70 34.05
CA LEU A 7 13.76 10.41 35.22
C LEU A 7 13.77 11.63 36.16
N VAL A 8 12.60 12.17 36.47
CA VAL A 8 12.41 13.38 37.31
C VAL A 8 11.71 13.01 38.60
N HIS A 9 12.40 13.19 39.73
CA HIS A 9 11.90 12.77 41.04
C HIS A 9 10.82 13.70 41.63
N GLY A 10 10.06 13.19 42.60
CA GLY A 10 9.03 13.92 43.36
C GLY A 10 9.53 14.75 44.55
N LEU A 11 8.58 15.27 45.33
CA LEU A 11 8.85 16.12 46.50
C LEU A 11 9.57 15.35 47.63
N GLY A 12 10.60 15.94 48.22
CA GLY A 12 11.36 15.37 49.34
C GLY A 12 12.28 14.20 48.97
N GLY A 13 12.32 13.81 47.70
CA GLY A 13 13.18 12.78 47.14
C GLY A 13 14.53 13.28 46.66
N SER A 14 15.31 12.37 46.09
CA SER A 14 16.57 12.65 45.40
C SER A 14 16.60 11.87 44.08
N ALA A 15 17.49 12.28 43.17
CA ALA A 15 17.71 11.58 41.90
C ALA A 15 17.93 10.07 42.11
N ASP A 16 18.79 9.70 43.06
CA ASP A 16 19.14 8.29 43.33
C ASP A 16 18.14 7.57 44.24
N GLY A 17 17.41 8.31 45.09
CA GLY A 17 16.57 7.72 46.14
C GLY A 17 15.12 7.46 45.73
N THR A 18 14.57 8.28 44.83
CA THR A 18 13.16 8.16 44.42
C THR A 18 12.92 6.95 43.54
N TRP A 19 13.82 6.69 42.59
CA TRP A 19 13.66 5.62 41.61
C TRP A 19 14.24 4.27 42.07
N GLY A 20 14.94 4.23 43.20
CA GLY A 20 15.56 2.99 43.70
C GLY A 20 16.44 2.34 42.62
N ARG A 21 16.20 1.05 42.33
CA ARG A 21 16.93 0.28 41.31
C ARG A 21 16.32 0.35 39.91
N PHE A 22 15.25 1.13 39.71
CA PHE A 22 14.61 1.26 38.40
C PHE A 22 15.61 1.71 37.31
N PRO A 23 16.48 2.72 37.53
CA PRO A 23 17.46 3.13 36.52
C PRO A 23 18.41 1.98 36.16
N GLU A 24 18.90 1.23 37.16
CA GLU A 24 19.78 0.07 36.93
C GLU A 24 19.09 -1.00 36.06
N PHE A 25 17.80 -1.26 36.30
CA PHE A 25 17.06 -2.22 35.50
C PHE A 25 16.81 -1.73 34.07
N LEU A 26 16.68 -0.42 33.85
CA LEU A 26 16.56 0.13 32.50
C LEU A 26 17.91 0.08 31.76
N GLU A 27 19.02 0.34 32.45
CA GLU A 27 20.37 0.27 31.87
C GLU A 27 20.83 -1.18 31.56
N GLN A 28 20.35 -2.16 32.32
CA GLN A 28 20.73 -3.57 32.16
C GLN A 28 19.88 -4.32 31.12
N ASP A 29 18.80 -3.73 30.63
CA ASP A 29 17.91 -4.38 29.69
C ASP A 29 18.45 -4.29 28.26
N ALA A 30 18.74 -5.45 27.66
CA ALA A 30 19.33 -5.54 26.34
C ALA A 30 18.42 -5.02 25.21
N ASP A 31 17.11 -4.94 25.46
CA ASP A 31 16.16 -4.42 24.47
C ASP A 31 16.10 -2.87 24.48
N LEU A 32 16.70 -2.21 25.48
CA LEU A 32 16.65 -0.76 25.66
C LEU A 32 17.99 -0.10 25.33
N ASP A 33 18.12 0.45 24.11
CA ASP A 33 19.26 1.29 23.73
C ASP A 33 19.04 2.76 24.16
N TYR A 34 18.93 3.00 25.47
CA TYR A 34 18.75 4.35 26.04
C TYR A 34 19.74 4.62 27.18
N SER A 35 20.35 5.80 27.16
CA SER A 35 21.09 6.32 28.32
C SER A 35 20.12 6.83 29.37
N ILE A 36 20.20 6.31 30.60
CA ILE A 36 19.31 6.71 31.69
C ILE A 36 19.92 7.88 32.46
N VAL A 37 19.13 8.94 32.66
CA VAL A 37 19.56 10.13 33.40
C VAL A 37 18.52 10.45 34.46
N SER A 38 18.90 10.33 35.72
CA SER A 38 18.08 10.80 36.84
C SER A 38 18.43 12.24 37.15
N TYR A 39 17.53 13.17 36.85
CA TYR A 39 17.68 14.56 37.27
C TYR A 39 16.98 14.79 38.60
N GLY A 40 17.64 15.57 39.44
CA GLY A 40 17.08 16.01 40.68
C GLY A 40 17.22 17.49 40.95
N TYR A 41 16.29 17.99 41.75
CA TYR A 41 16.31 19.32 42.31
C TYR A 41 16.42 19.22 43.83
N GLN A 42 17.04 20.20 44.48
CA GLN A 42 17.01 20.27 45.93
C GLN A 42 15.57 20.51 46.39
N SER A 43 14.89 19.42 46.72
CA SER A 43 13.66 19.44 47.49
C SER A 43 14.06 19.31 48.96
N PRO A 44 13.76 20.30 49.81
CA PRO A 44 14.14 20.18 51.21
C PRO A 44 13.47 18.94 51.83
N HIS A 45 14.29 18.03 52.37
CA HIS A 45 13.83 16.91 53.22
C HIS A 45 12.80 17.43 54.21
N ILE A 46 11.78 16.62 54.56
CA ILE A 46 10.66 16.99 55.46
C ILE A 46 11.13 17.81 56.69
N ILE A 47 12.28 17.44 57.28
CA ILE A 47 12.87 18.11 58.46
C ILE A 47 13.59 19.44 58.11
N LYS A 48 14.21 19.55 56.92
CA LYS A 48 14.90 20.77 56.45
C LYS A 48 13.93 21.85 55.94
N GLN A 49 12.68 21.48 55.62
CA GLN A 49 11.61 22.43 55.25
C GLN A 49 11.28 23.44 56.36
N PHE A 50 11.69 23.18 57.61
CA PHE A 50 11.52 24.11 58.73
C PHE A 50 12.54 25.26 58.74
N TYR A 51 13.64 25.15 57.97
CA TYR A 51 14.73 26.15 57.96
C TYR A 51 15.11 26.68 56.56
N GLN A 52 14.65 26.06 55.46
CA GLN A 52 14.92 26.51 54.08
C GLN A 52 13.63 26.58 53.23
N ARG A 53 13.53 27.60 52.37
CA ARG A 53 12.43 27.76 51.40
C ARG A 53 12.63 26.80 50.23
N ALA A 54 11.56 26.10 49.84
CA ALA A 54 11.55 25.30 48.63
C ALA A 54 11.43 26.19 47.37
N PRO A 55 12.12 25.85 46.26
CA PRO A 55 11.96 26.54 44.99
C PRO A 55 10.56 26.31 44.38
N SER A 56 10.09 27.25 43.55
CA SER A 56 8.82 27.12 42.82
C SER A 56 8.94 26.09 41.69
N ILE A 57 7.81 25.51 41.25
CA ILE A 57 7.77 24.59 40.09
C ILE A 57 8.44 25.23 38.87
N LEU A 58 8.18 26.53 38.62
CA LEU A 58 8.81 27.26 37.52
C LEU A 58 10.34 27.33 37.64
N ASN A 59 10.88 27.59 38.83
CA ASN A 59 12.33 27.65 39.02
C ASN A 59 12.96 26.27 38.87
N ILE A 60 12.30 25.22 39.37
CA ILE A 60 12.74 23.84 39.19
C ILE A 60 12.73 23.48 37.70
N ALA A 61 11.66 23.78 36.97
CA ALA A 61 11.55 23.52 35.54
C ALA A 61 12.60 24.29 34.72
N ASN A 62 12.89 25.55 35.04
CA ASN A 62 13.95 26.30 34.38
C ASN A 62 15.35 25.72 34.68
N GLY A 63 15.57 25.22 35.91
CA GLY A 63 16.79 24.51 36.29
C GLY A 63 16.96 23.22 35.47
N LEU A 64 15.93 22.38 35.46
CA LEU A 64 15.89 21.15 34.66
C LEU A 64 16.12 21.43 33.17
N LEU A 65 15.49 22.47 32.60
CA LEU A 65 15.74 22.88 31.21
C LEU A 65 17.21 23.24 30.97
N THR A 66 17.85 23.92 31.92
CA THR A 66 19.26 24.31 31.84
C THR A 66 20.15 23.07 31.84
N ASP A 67 19.86 22.12 32.72
CA ASP A 67 20.61 20.87 32.82
C ASP A 67 20.46 19.98 31.58
N ILE A 68 19.26 19.91 31.00
CA ILE A 68 19.01 19.19 29.75
C ILE A 68 19.79 19.84 28.61
N LYS A 69 19.72 21.16 28.46
CA LYS A 69 20.46 21.90 27.43
C LYS A 69 21.98 21.76 27.57
N ALA A 70 22.49 21.59 28.78
CA ALA A 70 23.91 21.46 29.02
C ALA A 70 24.46 20.06 28.70
N ARG A 71 23.60 19.02 28.66
CA ARG A 71 24.02 17.61 28.59
C ARG A 71 23.40 16.82 27.45
N CYS A 72 22.39 17.37 26.78
CA CYS A 72 21.71 16.77 25.66
C CYS A 72 21.74 17.73 24.49
N ASP A 73 21.89 17.18 23.29
CA ASP A 73 21.67 17.90 22.05
C ASP A 73 20.19 17.85 21.74
N LEU A 74 19.41 18.84 22.18
CA LEU A 74 17.94 18.83 22.02
C LEU A 74 17.49 18.66 20.56
N ASP A 75 18.27 19.15 19.60
CA ASP A 75 17.93 19.06 18.18
C ASP A 75 18.11 17.64 17.63
N ASN A 76 19.01 16.85 18.22
CA ASN A 76 19.38 15.54 17.70
C ASN A 76 19.01 14.39 18.63
N ASP A 77 19.18 14.51 19.94
CA ASP A 77 18.92 13.44 20.91
C ASP A 77 17.42 13.16 21.07
N GLU A 78 17.02 11.90 20.92
CA GLU A 78 15.67 11.44 21.23
C GLU A 78 15.51 11.33 22.75
N ILE A 79 14.49 11.98 23.31
CA ILE A 79 14.32 12.08 24.76
C ILE A 79 12.93 11.60 25.19
N ILE A 80 12.91 10.71 26.17
CA ILE A 80 11.71 10.30 26.90
C ILE A 80 11.76 10.93 28.29
N LEU A 81 10.68 11.60 28.72
CA LEU A 81 10.58 12.15 30.07
C LEU A 81 9.69 11.25 30.93
N ALA A 82 10.14 10.89 32.13
CA ALA A 82 9.30 10.24 33.13
C ALA A 82 9.31 11.03 34.44
N GLY A 83 8.14 11.45 34.89
CA GLY A 83 7.97 12.25 36.10
C GLY A 83 7.18 11.50 37.16
N HIS A 84 7.70 11.46 38.38
CA HIS A 84 6.98 10.91 39.54
C HIS A 84 6.44 12.03 40.44
N SER A 85 5.18 11.95 40.85
CA SER A 85 4.58 12.90 41.81
C SER A 85 4.83 14.37 41.39
N LEU A 86 5.39 15.23 42.26
CA LEU A 86 5.76 16.62 41.91
C LEU A 86 6.66 16.73 40.67
N GLY A 87 7.49 15.72 40.39
CA GLY A 87 8.36 15.69 39.22
C GLY A 87 7.59 15.71 37.91
N GLY A 88 6.40 15.10 37.85
CA GLY A 88 5.53 15.17 36.68
C GLY A 88 4.99 16.58 36.41
N LEU A 89 4.65 17.33 37.47
CA LEU A 89 4.24 18.74 37.33
C LEU A 89 5.40 19.64 36.85
N VAL A 90 6.62 19.34 37.29
CA VAL A 90 7.84 19.98 36.80
C VAL A 90 8.03 19.68 35.30
N VAL A 91 7.86 18.43 34.88
CA VAL A 91 7.90 18.02 33.46
C VAL A 91 6.84 18.77 32.64
N LYS A 92 5.60 18.87 33.13
CA LYS A 92 4.55 19.67 32.46
C LYS A 92 5.00 21.12 32.27
N LYS A 93 5.48 21.77 33.33
CA LYS A 93 5.92 23.17 33.24
C LYS A 93 7.15 23.34 32.36
N LEU A 94 8.06 22.37 32.34
CA LEU A 94 9.22 22.34 31.44
C LEU A 94 8.77 22.39 29.98
N LEU A 95 7.88 21.49 29.57
CA LEU A 95 7.43 21.37 28.19
C LEU A 95 6.67 22.62 27.72
N LEU A 96 5.79 23.17 28.55
CA LEU A 96 5.14 24.46 28.30
C LEU A 96 6.17 25.58 28.07
N ARG A 97 7.21 25.62 28.91
CA ARG A 97 8.28 26.62 28.78
C ARG A 97 9.12 26.44 27.53
N MET A 98 9.31 25.20 27.07
CA MET A 98 9.99 24.91 25.81
C MET A 98 9.16 25.38 24.63
N LYS A 99 7.84 25.12 24.65
CA LYS A 99 6.88 25.59 23.64
C LYS A 99 6.80 27.12 23.58
N ASP A 100 6.61 27.78 24.72
CA ASP A 100 6.56 29.25 24.83
C ASP A 100 7.82 29.91 24.25
N LYS A 101 8.97 29.31 24.51
CA LYS A 101 10.28 29.82 24.05
C LYS A 101 10.66 29.33 22.64
N LYS A 102 9.80 28.55 21.98
CA LYS A 102 10.05 27.94 20.68
C LYS A 102 11.39 27.19 20.63
N ILE A 103 11.70 26.47 21.71
CA ILE A 103 12.91 25.64 21.79
C ILE A 103 12.62 24.35 21.03
N ASN A 104 13.37 24.11 19.95
CA ASN A 104 13.29 22.86 19.22
C ASN A 104 13.79 21.69 20.10
N HIS A 105 13.12 20.54 19.99
CA HIS A 105 13.48 19.34 20.74
C HIS A 105 12.94 18.06 20.08
N LYS A 106 13.58 16.93 20.36
CA LYS A 106 13.08 15.58 20.01
C LYS A 106 12.50 14.80 21.20
N ILE A 107 11.88 15.51 22.16
CA ILE A 107 11.03 14.89 23.18
C ILE A 107 9.70 14.47 22.55
N ARG A 108 9.40 13.17 22.55
CA ARG A 108 8.14 12.63 21.99
C ARG A 108 7.26 11.90 23.01
N LYS A 109 7.87 11.22 23.99
CA LYS A 109 7.15 10.42 24.99
C LYS A 109 7.26 11.00 26.39
N VAL A 110 6.15 11.02 27.11
CA VAL A 110 6.08 11.46 28.50
C VAL A 110 5.31 10.44 29.34
N CYS A 111 5.94 9.92 30.39
CA CYS A 111 5.28 9.03 31.34
C CYS A 111 5.10 9.71 32.70
N PHE A 112 3.89 9.65 33.26
CA PHE A 112 3.55 10.19 34.56
C PHE A 112 3.27 9.06 35.55
N PHE A 113 4.07 8.97 36.61
CA PHE A 113 3.85 8.03 37.72
C PHE A 113 3.19 8.74 38.90
N ASP A 114 1.94 8.39 39.21
CA ASP A 114 1.12 8.97 40.29
C ASP A 114 1.27 10.49 40.44
N VAL A 115 1.07 11.23 39.34
CA VAL A 115 1.23 12.69 39.32
C VAL A 115 -0.09 13.36 39.70
N PRO A 116 -0.16 14.17 40.77
CA PRO A 116 -1.40 14.83 41.20
C PRO A 116 -1.72 16.05 40.32
N HIS A 117 -2.24 15.83 39.12
CA HIS A 117 -2.49 16.89 38.14
C HIS A 117 -3.57 17.90 38.58
N ASP A 118 -4.56 17.47 39.38
CA ASP A 118 -5.63 18.34 39.91
C ASP A 118 -5.34 18.86 41.33
N GLY A 119 -4.12 18.66 41.86
CA GLY A 119 -3.73 19.13 43.20
C GLY A 119 -4.36 18.40 44.40
N SER A 120 -5.46 17.68 44.19
CA SER A 120 -6.17 16.92 45.23
C SER A 120 -5.29 15.86 45.92
N GLY A 121 -4.32 15.29 45.22
CA GLY A 121 -3.33 14.37 45.82
C GLY A 121 -2.33 15.03 46.78
N PHE A 122 -2.14 16.34 46.71
CA PHE A 122 -1.31 17.05 47.67
C PHE A 122 -2.05 17.41 48.97
N ALA A 123 -3.37 17.27 49.04
CA ALA A 123 -4.14 17.58 50.27
C ALA A 123 -3.71 16.71 51.47
N ASN A 124 -3.37 15.44 51.22
CA ASN A 124 -2.83 14.53 52.23
C ASN A 124 -1.32 14.75 52.49
N VAL A 125 -0.54 15.14 51.48
CA VAL A 125 0.89 15.51 51.62
C VAL A 125 1.07 16.84 52.37
N GLY A 126 0.12 17.77 52.23
CA GLY A 126 0.13 19.11 52.81
C GLY A 126 0.22 19.15 54.33
N LYS A 127 -0.12 18.03 55.00
CA LYS A 127 0.07 17.83 56.44
C LYS A 127 1.55 17.77 56.83
N TYR A 128 2.42 17.32 55.93
CA TYR A 128 3.87 17.16 56.13
C TYR A 128 4.68 18.32 55.54
N ILE A 129 4.03 19.26 54.84
CA ILE A 129 4.68 20.42 54.23
C ILE A 129 4.70 21.61 55.20
N SER A 130 5.91 22.09 55.48
CA SER A 130 6.16 23.22 56.39
C SER A 130 5.38 24.47 55.98
N PHE A 131 4.86 25.21 56.98
CA PHE A 131 4.18 26.50 56.76
C PHE A 131 5.08 27.56 56.09
N ARG A 132 6.41 27.41 56.16
CA ARG A 132 7.38 28.30 55.50
C ARG A 132 7.42 28.12 53.99
N ASN A 133 6.98 26.97 53.48
CA ASN A 133 6.92 26.67 52.05
C ASN A 133 5.52 26.99 51.52
N ARG A 134 5.13 28.28 51.61
CA ARG A 134 3.79 28.76 51.23
C ARG A 134 3.40 28.35 49.81
N HIS A 135 4.35 28.33 48.87
CA HIS A 135 4.17 27.86 47.49
C HIS A 135 3.79 26.37 47.41
N LEU A 136 4.59 25.49 48.04
CA LEU A 136 4.28 24.05 48.09
C LEU A 136 2.99 23.76 48.85
N LYS A 137 2.68 24.55 49.88
CA LYS A 137 1.47 24.41 50.68
C LYS A 137 0.23 24.95 49.95
N SER A 138 0.40 25.94 49.08
CA SER A 138 -0.64 26.43 48.15
C SER A 138 -1.06 25.30 47.22
N LEU A 139 -0.08 24.62 46.61
CA LEU A 139 -0.28 23.45 45.72
C LEU A 139 -1.07 22.29 46.37
N CYS A 140 -1.24 22.29 47.70
CA CYS A 140 -1.93 21.24 48.46
C CYS A 140 -3.39 21.55 48.83
N ARG A 141 -3.86 22.79 48.66
CA ARG A 141 -5.03 23.30 49.42
C ARG A 141 -6.11 23.95 48.57
N ASP A 142 -6.16 23.66 47.27
CA ASP A 142 -6.88 24.38 46.20
C ASP A 142 -6.03 25.49 45.57
N SER A 143 -5.01 25.11 44.79
CA SER A 143 -4.14 26.07 44.11
C SER A 143 -4.64 26.42 42.71
N SER A 144 -5.04 27.67 42.52
CA SER A 144 -5.17 28.28 41.20
C SER A 144 -3.93 28.06 40.31
N GLU A 145 -2.75 27.86 40.91
CA GLU A 145 -1.52 27.59 40.16
C GLU A 145 -1.50 26.25 39.40
N LEU A 146 -2.26 25.23 39.84
CA LEU A 146 -2.38 23.95 39.11
C LEU A 146 -3.47 24.00 38.06
N ASP A 147 -4.57 24.69 38.36
CA ASP A 147 -5.61 24.98 37.37
C ASP A 147 -5.01 25.80 36.21
N ASP A 148 -4.26 26.88 36.51
CA ASP A 148 -3.54 27.67 35.51
C ASP A 148 -2.56 26.82 34.69
N LEU A 149 -1.92 25.82 35.31
CA LEU A 149 -0.99 24.91 34.62
C LEU A 149 -1.73 23.93 33.70
N ASN A 150 -2.91 23.46 34.11
CA ASN A 150 -3.76 22.59 33.31
C ASN A 150 -4.39 23.36 32.15
N ASP A 151 -4.88 24.58 32.37
CA ASP A 151 -5.41 25.46 31.34
C ASP A 151 -4.33 25.79 30.29
N GLN A 152 -3.13 26.18 30.74
CA GLN A 152 -1.99 26.38 29.83
C GLN A 152 -1.65 25.12 29.04
N TRP A 153 -1.77 23.93 29.65
CA TRP A 153 -1.50 22.67 28.97
C TRP A 153 -2.53 22.40 27.86
N VAL A 154 -3.82 22.52 28.18
CA VAL A 154 -4.92 22.34 27.23
C VAL A 154 -4.80 23.35 26.08
N ASP A 155 -4.62 24.63 26.38
CA ASP A 155 -4.46 25.70 25.38
C ASP A 155 -3.20 25.54 24.52
N SER A 156 -2.20 24.84 25.05
CA SER A 156 -0.98 24.60 24.32
C SER A 156 -1.12 23.54 23.25
N GLU A 157 -2.14 22.68 23.23
CA GLU A 157 -2.23 21.54 22.30
C GLU A 157 -1.00 20.58 22.35
N LEU A 158 -0.23 20.59 23.45
CA LEU A 158 0.90 19.67 23.62
C LEU A 158 0.46 18.20 23.68
N ASP A 159 -0.79 17.93 24.07
CA ASP A 159 -1.38 16.59 24.08
C ASP A 159 -1.40 15.94 22.69
N ASN A 160 -1.46 16.72 21.60
CA ASN A 160 -1.44 16.20 20.23
C ASN A 160 -0.01 15.92 19.73
N ALA A 161 0.99 16.55 20.34
CA ALA A 161 2.38 16.46 19.89
C ALA A 161 3.21 15.43 20.68
N LEU A 162 2.66 14.90 21.77
CA LEU A 162 3.34 14.02 22.71
C LEU A 162 2.54 12.75 22.94
N GLU A 163 3.24 11.63 22.97
CA GLU A 163 2.67 10.38 23.44
C GLU A 163 2.78 10.35 24.97
N ILE A 164 1.63 10.31 25.63
CA ILE A 164 1.53 10.44 27.09
C ILE A 164 0.95 9.16 27.68
N MET A 165 1.56 8.67 28.75
CA MET A 165 1.03 7.56 29.55
C MET A 165 1.00 7.96 31.03
N SER A 166 -0.09 7.66 31.71
CA SER A 166 -0.16 7.72 33.17
C SER A 166 -0.16 6.32 33.79
N ILE A 167 0.83 6.03 34.64
CA ILE A 167 0.91 4.81 35.43
C ILE A 167 0.51 5.15 36.87
N VAL A 168 -0.55 4.50 37.35
CA VAL A 168 -1.25 4.86 38.59
C VAL A 168 -1.26 3.68 39.57
N ALA A 169 -0.99 3.91 40.85
CA ALA A 169 -1.11 2.88 41.87
C ALA A 169 -2.60 2.59 42.19
N ALA A 170 -2.97 1.32 42.29
CA ALA A 170 -4.32 0.92 42.66
C ALA A 170 -4.70 1.38 44.07
N ASN A 171 -3.72 1.33 44.99
CA ASN A 171 -3.87 1.70 46.40
C ASN A 171 -2.97 2.91 46.71
N ASP A 172 -3.36 4.09 46.24
CA ASP A 172 -2.67 5.35 46.56
C ASP A 172 -3.49 6.20 47.55
N ASP A 173 -3.02 6.26 48.80
CA ASP A 173 -3.59 7.11 49.86
C ASP A 173 -3.16 8.59 49.77
N ILE A 174 -2.17 8.86 48.92
CA ILE A 174 -1.59 10.18 48.70
C ILE A 174 -2.31 10.85 47.54
N VAL A 175 -2.26 10.26 46.35
CA VAL A 175 -2.87 10.81 45.12
C VAL A 175 -4.07 9.98 44.70
N SER A 176 -5.24 10.61 44.58
CA SER A 176 -6.41 9.89 44.07
C SER A 176 -6.22 9.52 42.60
N SER A 177 -6.68 8.32 42.21
CA SER A 177 -6.67 7.89 40.80
C SER A 177 -7.30 8.92 39.85
N SER A 178 -8.34 9.64 40.32
CA SER A 178 -8.97 10.73 39.56
C SER A 178 -8.02 11.90 39.29
N SER A 179 -7.14 12.24 40.24
CA SER A 179 -6.13 13.31 40.14
C SER A 179 -4.97 12.90 39.21
N SER A 180 -4.54 11.64 39.29
CA SER A 180 -3.52 11.08 38.38
C SER A 180 -4.00 10.99 36.94
N LYS A 181 -5.32 10.86 36.74
CA LYS A 181 -5.95 10.79 35.42
C LYS A 181 -6.29 12.17 34.86
N SER A 182 -6.95 13.04 35.64
CA SER A 182 -7.23 14.46 35.33
C SER A 182 -7.50 14.74 33.84
N ILE A 183 -6.74 15.64 33.21
CA ILE A 183 -6.78 16.04 31.81
C ILE A 183 -6.22 14.96 30.86
N PHE A 184 -5.54 13.95 31.38
CA PHE A 184 -4.94 12.85 30.61
C PHE A 184 -5.82 11.60 30.50
N ARG A 185 -7.12 11.69 30.85
CA ARG A 185 -8.07 10.55 30.79
C ARG A 185 -8.25 9.94 29.40
N HIS A 186 -7.94 10.69 28.35
CA HIS A 186 -8.03 10.25 26.96
C HIS A 186 -6.73 9.60 26.45
N HIS A 187 -5.65 9.70 27.24
CA HIS A 187 -4.39 9.02 26.99
C HIS A 187 -4.36 7.64 27.64
N GLN A 188 -3.31 6.87 27.38
CA GLN A 188 -3.15 5.56 27.98
C GLN A 188 -2.99 5.68 29.50
N VAL A 189 -3.82 4.95 30.24
CA VAL A 189 -3.74 4.89 31.70
C VAL A 189 -3.66 3.44 32.17
N GLU A 190 -2.56 3.11 32.82
CA GLU A 190 -2.31 1.77 33.35
C GLU A 190 -2.33 1.82 34.87
N THR A 191 -3.03 0.86 35.49
CA THR A 191 -3.14 0.78 36.96
C THR A 191 -2.36 -0.41 37.49
N ILE A 192 -1.44 -0.18 38.43
CA ILE A 192 -0.57 -1.20 39.01
C ILE A 192 -1.09 -1.62 40.37
N ASN A 193 -1.28 -2.93 40.56
CA ASN A 193 -1.69 -3.52 41.84
C ASN A 193 -0.50 -3.69 42.80
N ASP A 194 -0.79 -3.83 44.09
CA ASP A 194 0.18 -4.17 45.15
C ASP A 194 1.38 -3.21 45.27
N VAL A 195 1.18 -1.96 44.87
CA VAL A 195 2.11 -0.84 45.03
C VAL A 195 1.39 0.35 45.65
N ASP A 196 2.17 1.21 46.29
CA ASP A 196 1.76 2.52 46.82
C ASP A 196 2.45 3.65 46.01
N HIS A 197 2.10 4.90 46.36
CA HIS A 197 2.65 6.11 45.76
C HIS A 197 4.17 6.13 45.62
N GLY A 198 4.91 5.56 46.59
CA GLY A 198 6.37 5.61 46.62
C GLY A 198 7.05 4.38 46.00
N SER A 199 6.37 3.24 46.01
CA SER A 199 6.88 1.96 45.51
C SER A 199 6.56 1.70 44.03
N ILE A 200 5.59 2.43 43.45
CA ILE A 200 5.26 2.31 42.01
C ILE A 200 6.47 2.55 41.10
N VAL A 201 7.37 3.46 41.50
CA VAL A 201 8.64 3.78 40.80
C VAL A 201 9.84 3.01 41.35
N LYS A 202 9.63 1.98 42.16
CA LYS A 202 10.68 1.14 42.76
C LYS A 202 10.38 -0.34 42.50
N PRO A 203 10.38 -0.78 41.22
CA PRO A 203 10.18 -2.19 40.89
C PRO A 203 11.18 -3.07 41.66
N LYS A 204 10.74 -4.28 42.01
CA LYS A 204 11.60 -5.27 42.71
C LYS A 204 12.50 -6.04 41.74
N SER A 205 12.06 -6.14 40.48
CA SER A 205 12.72 -6.84 39.37
C SER A 205 12.20 -6.32 38.03
N MET A 206 12.83 -6.72 36.93
CA MET A 206 12.33 -6.48 35.56
C MET A 206 10.96 -7.15 35.28
N GLU A 207 10.57 -8.14 36.08
CA GLU A 207 9.23 -8.77 36.02
C GLU A 207 8.13 -7.98 36.76
N SER A 208 8.49 -6.88 37.42
CA SER A 208 7.51 -6.06 38.13
C SER A 208 6.61 -5.33 37.12
N SER A 209 5.30 -5.29 37.36
CA SER A 209 4.34 -4.72 36.40
C SER A 209 4.65 -3.26 36.02
N SER A 210 5.11 -2.43 36.96
CA SER A 210 5.51 -1.04 36.64
C SER A 210 6.71 -0.96 35.70
N TYR A 211 7.63 -1.92 35.77
CA TYR A 211 8.76 -2.04 34.85
C TYR A 211 8.26 -2.48 33.47
N ILE A 212 7.51 -3.58 33.40
CA ILE A 212 7.01 -4.15 32.12
C ILE A 212 6.17 -3.12 31.36
N VAL A 213 5.25 -2.44 32.04
CA VAL A 213 4.39 -1.42 31.43
C VAL A 213 5.22 -0.25 30.89
N PHE A 214 6.17 0.25 31.68
CA PHE A 214 7.02 1.36 31.23
C PHE A 214 7.98 0.95 30.09
N LYS A 215 8.54 -0.26 30.13
CA LYS A 215 9.33 -0.82 29.03
C LYS A 215 8.51 -0.91 27.75
N LYS A 216 7.27 -1.43 27.83
CA LYS A 216 6.36 -1.47 26.68
C LYS A 216 6.12 -0.07 26.12
N PHE A 217 5.84 0.90 26.98
CA PHE A 217 5.67 2.30 26.57
C PHE A 217 6.92 2.88 25.89
N ILE A 218 8.13 2.59 26.40
CA ILE A 218 9.38 3.04 25.79
C ILE A 218 9.53 2.47 24.38
N LEU A 219 9.27 1.17 24.22
CA LEU A 219 9.45 0.45 22.95
C LEU A 219 8.33 0.65 21.94
N GLU A 220 7.15 1.10 22.38
CA GLU A 220 5.98 1.20 21.51
C GLU A 220 6.17 2.25 20.41
N GLU A 221 6.29 1.85 19.16
CA GLU A 221 6.46 2.81 18.07
C GLU A 221 5.12 3.42 17.64
N HIS A 222 5.15 4.71 17.27
CA HIS A 222 3.99 5.40 16.72
C HIS A 222 3.84 5.03 15.23
N THR A 223 3.32 3.83 14.97
CA THR A 223 3.25 3.27 13.61
C THR A 223 1.94 3.57 12.90
N VAL A 224 1.97 3.43 11.57
CA VAL A 224 0.80 3.59 10.69
C VAL A 224 -0.39 2.71 11.09
N ASN A 225 -0.18 1.58 11.77
CA ASN A 225 -1.24 0.63 12.12
C ASN A 225 -2.28 1.22 13.08
N ARG A 226 -1.93 2.25 13.86
CA ARG A 226 -2.88 3.01 14.71
C ARG A 226 -3.97 3.73 13.90
N TYR A 227 -3.73 3.98 12.61
CA TYR A 227 -4.63 4.68 11.70
C TYR A 227 -5.43 3.72 10.81
N LYS A 228 -5.39 2.42 11.11
CA LYS A 228 -6.21 1.41 10.43
C LYS A 228 -7.69 1.79 10.56
N ASN A 229 -8.39 1.81 9.43
CA ASN A 229 -9.78 2.19 9.34
C ASN A 229 -10.50 1.36 8.27
N THR A 230 -11.76 1.67 7.98
CA THR A 230 -12.59 0.90 7.05
C THR A 230 -12.08 0.89 5.60
N ALA A 231 -11.18 1.82 5.24
CA ALA A 231 -10.57 1.91 3.92
C ALA A 231 -9.19 1.22 3.83
N SER A 232 -8.68 0.63 4.92
CA SER A 232 -7.34 0.06 4.97
C SER A 232 -7.25 -1.34 5.59
N ARG A 233 -6.15 -2.02 5.25
CA ARG A 233 -5.74 -3.33 5.77
C ARG A 233 -4.30 -3.30 6.21
N ASP A 234 -3.95 -4.15 7.16
CA ASP A 234 -2.55 -4.43 7.48
C ASP A 234 -1.93 -5.37 6.43
N LEU A 235 -0.60 -5.53 6.48
CA LEU A 235 0.16 -6.31 5.51
C LEU A 235 -0.22 -7.79 5.50
N GLU A 236 -0.49 -8.39 6.66
CA GLU A 236 -0.83 -9.81 6.76
C GLU A 236 -2.21 -10.10 6.15
N ASP A 237 -3.22 -9.29 6.49
CA ASP A 237 -4.55 -9.35 5.88
C ASP A 237 -4.49 -9.15 4.36
N TRP A 238 -3.71 -8.16 3.90
CA TRP A 238 -3.54 -7.91 2.46
C TRP A 238 -2.83 -9.06 1.73
N LYS A 239 -1.75 -9.65 2.30
CA LYS A 239 -1.05 -10.83 1.76
C LYS A 239 -2.01 -12.03 1.61
N ASN A 240 -2.93 -12.22 2.55
CA ASN A 240 -3.88 -13.33 2.54
C ASN A 240 -5.04 -13.15 1.53
N VAL A 241 -5.56 -11.93 1.38
CA VAL A 241 -6.76 -11.67 0.58
C VAL A 241 -6.47 -11.51 -0.91
N GLU A 242 -5.40 -10.79 -1.27
CA GLU A 242 -5.36 -10.25 -2.63
C GLU A 242 -4.65 -11.16 -3.63
N ARG A 243 -3.56 -11.84 -3.27
CA ARG A 243 -2.76 -12.62 -4.24
C ARG A 243 -1.91 -13.63 -3.52
N ASN A 244 -2.22 -14.92 -3.68
CA ASN A 244 -1.32 -15.99 -3.26
C ASN A 244 -0.09 -15.95 -4.19
N HIS A 245 0.92 -15.15 -3.82
CA HIS A 245 2.16 -14.96 -4.58
C HIS A 245 3.10 -16.16 -4.39
N SER A 246 2.58 -17.36 -4.63
CA SER A 246 3.26 -18.64 -4.44
C SER A 246 4.33 -18.92 -5.50
N TYR A 247 4.36 -18.14 -6.58
CA TYR A 247 5.31 -18.31 -7.68
C TYR A 247 6.61 -17.56 -7.45
N HIS A 248 7.68 -18.10 -8.02
CA HIS A 248 9.03 -17.54 -7.93
C HIS A 248 9.11 -16.12 -8.49
N TYR A 249 9.79 -15.23 -7.77
CA TYR A 249 10.08 -13.88 -8.25
C TYR A 249 11.26 -13.94 -9.23
N ALA A 250 11.00 -13.52 -10.47
CA ALA A 250 12.01 -13.46 -11.51
C ALA A 250 12.34 -12.01 -11.88
N THR A 251 13.58 -11.79 -12.29
CA THR A 251 14.08 -10.49 -12.67
C THR A 251 14.89 -10.56 -13.97
N ASP A 252 14.82 -9.51 -14.76
CA ASP A 252 15.80 -9.16 -15.78
C ASP A 252 16.54 -7.87 -15.38
N GLU A 253 17.45 -7.40 -16.23
CA GLU A 253 18.26 -6.20 -15.93
C GLU A 253 17.42 -4.97 -15.59
N ASN A 254 16.27 -4.78 -16.25
CA ASN A 254 15.40 -3.63 -15.99
C ASN A 254 14.66 -3.81 -14.66
N ARG A 255 14.09 -5.00 -14.43
CA ARG A 255 13.39 -5.30 -13.17
C ARG A 255 14.32 -5.21 -11.95
N THR A 256 15.58 -5.63 -12.09
CA THR A 256 16.59 -5.50 -11.04
C THR A 256 16.86 -4.02 -10.72
N LYS A 257 17.01 -3.16 -11.72
CA LYS A 257 17.18 -1.70 -11.49
C LYS A 257 15.95 -1.07 -10.83
N ASP A 258 14.74 -1.47 -11.25
CA ASP A 258 13.50 -1.02 -10.63
C ASP A 258 13.45 -1.42 -9.15
N PHE A 259 13.82 -2.66 -8.83
CA PHE A 259 13.91 -3.16 -7.46
C PHE A 259 14.94 -2.42 -6.62
N GLU A 260 16.15 -2.26 -7.12
CA GLU A 260 17.23 -1.53 -6.43
C GLU A 260 16.83 -0.07 -6.15
N SER A 261 16.19 0.59 -7.13
CA SER A 261 15.69 1.96 -6.98
C SER A 261 14.58 2.05 -5.92
N PHE A 262 13.68 1.06 -5.90
CA PHE A 262 12.63 0.97 -4.89
C PHE A 262 13.23 0.80 -3.48
N VAL A 263 14.13 -0.17 -3.29
CA VAL A 263 14.77 -0.44 -2.00
C VAL A 263 15.60 0.77 -1.54
N ALA A 264 16.33 1.43 -2.44
CA ALA A 264 17.07 2.64 -2.11
C ALA A 264 16.14 3.76 -1.59
N ALA A 265 14.97 3.93 -2.21
CA ALA A 265 13.96 4.89 -1.75
C ALA A 265 13.38 4.50 -0.38
N MET A 266 13.14 3.21 -0.14
CA MET A 266 12.63 2.69 1.12
C MET A 266 13.61 2.86 2.29
N ASN A 267 14.91 3.01 2.03
CA ASN A 267 15.92 3.26 3.05
C ASN A 267 16.07 4.74 3.43
N LEU A 268 15.36 5.66 2.75
CA LEU A 268 15.29 7.05 3.16
C LEU A 268 14.40 7.21 4.41
N GLU A 269 14.64 8.23 5.23
CA GLU A 269 13.75 8.52 6.37
C GLU A 269 12.31 8.80 5.90
N ARG A 270 12.18 9.53 4.78
CA ARG A 270 10.94 9.87 4.09
C ARG A 270 11.06 9.63 2.60
N ALA A 271 10.03 9.03 1.99
CA ALA A 271 9.98 8.83 0.54
C ALA A 271 8.54 8.83 0.02
N VAL A 272 8.34 9.37 -1.18
CA VAL A 272 7.10 9.22 -1.95
C VAL A 272 7.45 8.53 -3.27
N ILE A 273 6.88 7.35 -3.48
CA ILE A 273 7.15 6.48 -4.63
C ILE A 273 5.85 6.27 -5.40
N ARG A 274 5.90 6.47 -6.71
CA ARG A 274 4.84 6.09 -7.65
C ARG A 274 5.28 4.84 -8.42
N LEU A 275 4.54 3.75 -8.27
CA LEU A 275 4.75 2.51 -9.01
C LEU A 275 3.67 2.32 -10.08
N THR A 276 4.06 2.33 -11.36
CA THR A 276 3.13 2.21 -12.50
C THR A 276 3.47 1.02 -13.39
N GLY A 277 2.57 0.71 -14.33
CA GLY A 277 2.72 -0.37 -15.29
C GLY A 277 1.42 -1.12 -15.53
N ALA A 278 1.36 -1.87 -16.63
CA ALA A 278 0.19 -2.66 -17.00
C ALA A 278 -0.22 -3.65 -15.90
N SER A 279 -1.49 -4.04 -15.93
CA SER A 279 -1.98 -5.09 -15.04
C SER A 279 -1.29 -6.42 -15.34
N GLY A 280 -0.93 -7.18 -14.30
CA GLY A 280 -0.25 -8.46 -14.45
C GLY A 280 1.29 -8.43 -14.61
N LEU A 281 1.93 -7.25 -14.65
CA LEU A 281 3.41 -7.12 -14.74
C LEU A 281 4.16 -7.43 -13.43
N GLY A 282 3.45 -7.53 -12.31
CA GLY A 282 4.02 -7.86 -11.00
C GLY A 282 4.31 -6.65 -10.10
N LYS A 283 3.60 -5.52 -10.25
CA LYS A 283 3.72 -4.34 -9.36
C LYS A 283 3.65 -4.70 -7.87
N THR A 284 2.57 -5.37 -7.48
CA THR A 284 2.35 -5.86 -6.11
C THR A 284 3.45 -6.84 -5.68
N ARG A 285 3.99 -7.67 -6.59
CA ARG A 285 5.09 -8.57 -6.25
C ARG A 285 6.39 -7.80 -5.99
N LEU A 286 6.75 -6.83 -6.84
CA LEU A 286 7.92 -5.97 -6.62
C LEU A 286 7.82 -5.26 -5.26
N LEU A 287 6.65 -4.71 -4.94
CA LEU A 287 6.40 -4.04 -3.66
C LEU A 287 6.63 -4.98 -2.48
N LEU A 288 6.10 -6.21 -2.52
CA LEU A 288 6.31 -7.20 -1.47
C LEU A 288 7.79 -7.57 -1.30
N GLU A 289 8.51 -7.81 -2.39
CA GLU A 289 9.96 -8.09 -2.34
C GLU A 289 10.74 -6.92 -1.72
N ALA A 290 10.34 -5.69 -2.05
CA ALA A 290 11.00 -4.49 -1.51
C ALA A 290 10.68 -4.26 -0.03
N ILE A 291 9.47 -4.61 0.41
CA ILE A 291 9.10 -4.60 1.83
C ILE A 291 9.91 -5.67 2.57
N ASP A 292 9.93 -6.91 2.08
CA ASP A 292 10.64 -8.03 2.72
C ASP A 292 12.17 -7.80 2.75
N ALA A 293 12.73 -7.03 1.80
CA ALA A 293 14.14 -6.64 1.79
C ALA A 293 14.48 -5.44 2.68
N SER A 294 13.48 -4.69 3.16
CA SER A 294 13.70 -3.51 4.01
C SER A 294 13.95 -3.92 5.45
N THR A 295 15.02 -3.39 6.06
CA THR A 295 15.29 -3.58 7.49
C THR A 295 14.63 -2.53 8.39
N SER A 296 14.02 -1.50 7.79
CA SER A 296 13.47 -0.33 8.51
C SER A 296 11.96 -0.39 8.73
N ILE A 297 11.29 -1.40 8.17
CA ILE A 297 9.84 -1.54 8.15
C ILE A 297 9.51 -2.97 8.52
N ASP A 298 8.86 -3.17 9.65
CA ASP A 298 8.26 -4.45 10.01
C ASP A 298 6.79 -4.54 9.52
N ASP A 299 6.18 -5.71 9.68
CA ASP A 299 4.78 -5.93 9.26
C ASP A 299 3.79 -5.01 9.98
N SER A 300 4.09 -4.57 11.20
CA SER A 300 3.27 -3.63 11.98
C SER A 300 3.42 -2.17 11.55
N CYS A 301 4.36 -1.90 10.65
CA CYS A 301 4.65 -0.59 10.07
C CYS A 301 4.09 -0.42 8.65
N VAL A 302 3.20 -1.30 8.17
CA VAL A 302 2.64 -1.20 6.82
C VAL A 302 1.12 -1.13 6.86
N LEU A 303 0.56 -0.11 6.20
CA LEU A 303 -0.89 0.05 6.03
C LEU A 303 -1.24 0.21 4.55
N ILE A 304 -2.14 -0.63 4.05
CA ILE A 304 -2.53 -0.67 2.64
C ILE A 304 -3.95 -0.13 2.49
N PHE A 305 -4.14 0.83 1.60
CA PHE A 305 -5.43 1.36 1.19
C PHE A 305 -5.72 1.00 -0.27
N ASN A 306 -7.00 0.88 -0.59
CA ASN A 306 -7.48 0.81 -1.95
C ASN A 306 -8.22 2.12 -2.27
N ALA A 307 -7.71 2.91 -3.22
CA ALA A 307 -8.20 4.27 -3.46
C ALA A 307 -9.69 4.41 -3.86
N PRO A 308 -10.24 3.60 -4.78
CA PRO A 308 -11.58 3.83 -5.32
C PRO A 308 -12.65 3.88 -4.24
N GLY A 309 -13.38 5.00 -4.20
CA GLY A 309 -14.46 5.23 -3.24
C GLY A 309 -14.00 5.72 -1.87
N TYR A 310 -12.69 5.87 -1.64
CA TYR A 310 -12.11 6.22 -0.34
C TYR A 310 -11.15 7.42 -0.37
N ASP A 311 -11.07 8.17 -1.47
CA ASP A 311 -10.17 9.33 -1.65
C ASP A 311 -10.17 10.30 -0.45
N THR A 312 -11.34 10.68 0.06
CA THR A 312 -11.44 11.62 1.20
C THR A 312 -10.84 11.04 2.48
N ILE A 313 -11.19 9.78 2.80
CA ILE A 313 -10.69 9.09 4.01
C ILE A 313 -9.16 8.92 3.94
N ILE A 314 -8.64 8.60 2.75
CA ILE A 314 -7.19 8.46 2.53
C ILE A 314 -6.48 9.80 2.76
N LYS A 315 -7.01 10.90 2.21
CA LYS A 315 -6.43 12.24 2.40
C LYS A 315 -6.40 12.65 3.87
N GLU A 316 -7.51 12.45 4.58
CA GLU A 316 -7.61 12.73 6.02
C GLU A 316 -6.65 11.87 6.84
N SER A 317 -6.55 10.57 6.53
CA SER A 317 -5.66 9.62 7.22
C SER A 317 -4.19 9.98 7.03
N ILE A 318 -3.77 10.26 5.78
CA ILE A 318 -2.39 10.64 5.48
C ILE A 318 -2.05 11.96 6.16
N ARG A 319 -2.95 12.95 6.13
CA ARG A 319 -2.73 14.23 6.80
C ARG A 319 -2.53 14.05 8.31
N ALA A 320 -3.38 13.28 8.97
CA ALA A 320 -3.23 12.99 10.39
C ALA A 320 -1.90 12.27 10.69
N MET A 321 -1.54 11.24 9.91
CA MET A 321 -0.27 10.53 10.07
C MET A 321 0.96 11.43 9.88
N VAL A 322 0.88 12.40 8.96
CA VAL A 322 1.94 13.39 8.72
C VAL A 322 2.03 14.38 9.89
N GLU A 323 0.91 14.92 10.37
CA GLU A 323 0.84 15.84 11.51
C GLU A 323 1.38 15.18 12.79
N ASP A 324 1.06 13.90 12.99
CA ASP A 324 1.49 13.09 14.14
C ASP A 324 2.90 12.48 13.99
N ARG A 325 3.58 12.75 12.86
CA ARG A 325 4.94 12.27 12.53
C ARG A 325 5.12 10.76 12.69
N VAL A 326 4.11 10.03 12.24
CA VAL A 326 4.04 8.57 12.28
C VAL A 326 5.16 7.93 11.46
N HIS A 327 5.71 6.84 11.99
CA HIS A 327 6.67 5.99 11.28
C HIS A 327 5.96 4.87 10.54
N GLY A 328 6.40 4.58 9.32
CA GLY A 328 5.95 3.42 8.57
C GLY A 328 5.70 3.69 7.09
N LEU A 329 5.18 2.68 6.40
CA LEU A 329 4.84 2.67 5.00
C LEU A 329 3.32 2.67 4.82
N VAL A 330 2.83 3.60 4.02
CA VAL A 330 1.47 3.56 3.49
C VAL A 330 1.52 3.19 2.01
N VAL A 331 0.78 2.16 1.64
CA VAL A 331 0.58 1.75 0.24
C VAL A 331 -0.82 2.15 -0.18
N ILE A 332 -0.96 2.92 -1.27
CA ILE A 332 -2.25 3.24 -1.87
C ILE A 332 -2.35 2.52 -3.21
N GLU A 333 -3.02 1.37 -3.24
CA GLU A 333 -3.33 0.70 -4.49
C GLU A 333 -4.37 1.50 -5.29
N ASN A 334 -4.33 1.33 -6.61
CA ASN A 334 -5.35 1.86 -7.51
C ASN A 334 -5.48 3.39 -7.47
N CYS A 335 -4.37 4.05 -7.15
CA CYS A 335 -4.29 5.49 -6.97
C CYS A 335 -4.21 6.19 -8.34
N ASN A 336 -5.13 7.10 -8.63
CA ASN A 336 -5.05 7.98 -9.78
C ASN A 336 -3.97 9.07 -9.58
N ILE A 337 -3.60 9.77 -10.66
CA ILE A 337 -2.53 10.78 -10.62
C ILE A 337 -2.88 11.99 -9.75
N ASP A 338 -4.15 12.40 -9.72
CA ASP A 338 -4.60 13.56 -8.95
C ASP A 338 -4.50 13.31 -7.44
N LEU A 339 -4.92 12.12 -7.00
CA LEU A 339 -4.79 11.68 -5.62
C LEU A 339 -3.31 11.54 -5.25
N HIS A 340 -2.51 10.90 -6.10
CA HIS A 340 -1.06 10.77 -5.88
C HIS A 340 -0.40 12.14 -5.65
N ASN A 341 -0.62 13.09 -6.57
CA ASN A 341 -0.01 14.42 -6.49
C ASN A 341 -0.48 15.21 -5.26
N HIS A 342 -1.72 14.99 -4.81
CA HIS A 342 -2.21 15.59 -3.57
C HIS A 342 -1.50 15.01 -2.33
N LEU A 343 -1.42 13.68 -2.23
CA LEU A 343 -0.77 13.00 -1.10
C LEU A 343 0.74 13.27 -1.06
N ALA A 344 1.40 13.30 -2.22
CA ALA A 344 2.82 13.64 -2.34
C ALA A 344 3.11 15.02 -1.75
N LYS A 345 2.27 16.03 -2.07
CA LYS A 345 2.39 17.38 -1.51
C LYS A 345 2.24 17.39 0.00
N GLU A 346 1.28 16.66 0.56
CA GLU A 346 1.08 16.60 2.02
C GLU A 346 2.29 15.97 2.73
N VAL A 347 2.80 14.84 2.23
CA VAL A 347 3.97 14.15 2.82
C VAL A 347 5.25 15.00 2.68
N ASN A 348 5.43 15.69 1.56
CA ASN A 348 6.63 16.50 1.32
C ASN A 348 6.63 17.85 2.06
N LYS A 349 5.45 18.40 2.37
CA LYS A 349 5.27 19.73 2.99
C LYS A 349 5.87 19.84 4.40
N THR A 350 5.88 18.75 5.16
CA THR A 350 6.42 18.74 6.53
C THR A 350 7.44 17.62 6.70
N ASP A 351 8.36 17.84 7.64
CA ASP A 351 9.31 16.82 8.05
C ASP A 351 8.58 15.73 8.86
N CYS A 352 8.46 14.54 8.26
CA CYS A 352 7.74 13.37 8.77
C CYS A 352 8.52 12.08 8.47
N LEU A 353 8.17 10.98 9.14
CA LEU A 353 8.80 9.67 8.99
C LEU A 353 7.98 8.70 8.10
N LEU A 354 7.00 9.24 7.39
CA LEU A 354 6.06 8.48 6.58
C LEU A 354 6.66 8.20 5.21
N LYS A 355 6.63 6.93 4.79
CA LYS A 355 6.90 6.50 3.43
C LYS A 355 5.57 6.25 2.73
N LEU A 356 5.40 6.80 1.54
CA LEU A 356 4.18 6.66 0.75
C LEU A 356 4.51 5.97 -0.56
N VAL A 357 3.85 4.85 -0.85
CA VAL A 357 3.89 4.19 -2.14
C VAL A 357 2.49 4.25 -2.74
N THR A 358 2.36 4.77 -3.95
CA THR A 358 1.09 4.68 -4.69
C THR A 358 1.26 3.77 -5.90
N VAL A 359 0.28 2.93 -6.15
CA VAL A 359 0.28 1.99 -7.29
C VAL A 359 -0.79 2.40 -8.29
N GLY A 360 -0.47 2.38 -9.58
CA GLY A 360 -1.46 2.63 -10.62
C GLY A 360 -1.02 2.14 -12.00
N TYR A 361 -1.73 2.58 -13.04
CA TYR A 361 -1.51 2.14 -14.42
C TYR A 361 -0.88 3.20 -15.31
N SER A 362 -1.29 4.46 -15.17
CA SER A 362 -0.89 5.54 -16.07
C SER A 362 0.57 5.92 -15.89
N ASP A 363 1.25 6.10 -17.02
CA ASP A 363 2.62 6.63 -17.10
C ASP A 363 2.57 8.15 -17.25
N GLU A 364 1.91 8.81 -16.30
CA GLU A 364 1.78 10.26 -16.27
C GLU A 364 2.90 10.87 -15.42
N GLN A 365 3.34 12.07 -15.81
CA GLN A 365 4.36 12.79 -15.07
C GLN A 365 3.90 13.03 -13.62
N VAL A 366 4.75 12.66 -12.67
CA VAL A 366 4.50 12.88 -11.24
C VAL A 366 5.28 14.07 -10.71
N ASP A 367 4.68 14.78 -9.75
CA ASP A 367 5.34 15.85 -9.03
C ASP A 367 6.10 15.29 -7.81
N GLU A 368 7.31 15.80 -7.55
CA GLU A 368 8.06 15.64 -6.29
C GLU A 368 8.11 14.20 -5.71
N SER A 369 8.16 13.19 -6.57
CA SER A 369 8.16 11.78 -6.17
C SER A 369 9.02 10.93 -7.09
N ILE A 370 9.46 9.78 -6.56
CA ILE A 370 10.25 8.79 -7.30
C ILE A 370 9.28 7.96 -8.14
N HIS A 371 9.48 7.93 -9.45
CA HIS A 371 8.62 7.19 -10.36
C HIS A 371 9.32 5.93 -10.87
N ILE A 372 8.70 4.77 -10.63
CA ILE A 372 9.15 3.47 -11.10
C ILE A 372 8.06 2.91 -12.00
N GLN A 373 8.38 2.72 -13.28
CA GLN A 373 7.47 2.19 -14.28
C GLN A 373 7.89 0.77 -14.66
N LEU A 374 7.07 -0.21 -14.30
CA LEU A 374 7.34 -1.59 -14.68
C LEU A 374 7.11 -1.80 -16.18
N SER A 375 8.10 -2.43 -16.80
CA SER A 375 8.04 -2.94 -18.16
C SER A 375 7.79 -4.46 -18.20
N PRO A 376 7.32 -5.00 -19.35
CA PRO A 376 7.28 -6.43 -19.60
C PRO A 376 8.66 -7.08 -19.39
N LEU A 377 8.67 -8.27 -18.80
CA LEU A 377 9.89 -9.05 -18.60
C LEU A 377 10.41 -9.62 -19.92
N SER A 378 11.72 -9.86 -19.98
CA SER A 378 12.33 -10.71 -21.02
C SER A 378 11.75 -12.13 -21.01
N ASP A 379 11.81 -12.80 -22.16
CA ASP A 379 11.40 -14.21 -22.28
C ASP A 379 12.19 -15.09 -21.30
N GLU A 380 13.49 -14.80 -21.12
CA GLU A 380 14.38 -15.49 -20.18
C GLU A 380 13.92 -15.34 -18.73
N ALA A 381 13.50 -14.14 -18.32
CA ALA A 381 12.93 -13.93 -16.99
C ALA A 381 11.56 -14.60 -16.84
N ILE A 382 10.74 -14.63 -17.89
CA ILE A 382 9.48 -15.41 -17.87
C ILE A 382 9.77 -16.91 -17.71
N LYS A 383 10.79 -17.46 -18.37
CA LYS A 383 11.19 -18.87 -18.19
C LYS A 383 11.56 -19.20 -16.73
N GLN A 384 12.17 -18.25 -16.01
CA GLN A 384 12.45 -18.41 -14.57
C GLN A 384 11.16 -18.47 -13.73
N VAL A 385 10.11 -17.70 -14.10
CA VAL A 385 8.78 -17.81 -13.46
C VAL A 385 8.14 -19.17 -13.76
N LEU A 386 8.34 -19.68 -14.98
CA LEU A 386 7.72 -20.91 -15.47
C LEU A 386 8.38 -22.20 -14.96
N SER A 387 9.69 -22.19 -14.69
CA SER A 387 10.45 -23.41 -14.36
C SER A 387 9.91 -24.22 -13.16
N PRO A 388 9.37 -23.61 -12.08
CA PRO A 388 8.77 -24.38 -10.98
C PRO A 388 7.39 -24.93 -11.33
N ILE A 389 6.74 -24.40 -12.37
CA ILE A 389 5.41 -24.82 -12.83
C ILE A 389 5.57 -25.94 -13.84
N LEU A 390 6.27 -25.70 -14.95
CA LEU A 390 6.38 -26.64 -16.08
C LEU A 390 7.47 -27.69 -15.88
N VAL A 391 7.49 -28.34 -14.70
CA VAL A 391 8.48 -29.37 -14.35
C VAL A 391 8.33 -30.58 -15.28
N GLY A 392 9.44 -30.95 -15.93
CA GLY A 392 9.50 -32.13 -16.81
C GLY A 392 9.01 -31.91 -18.24
N MET A 393 8.72 -30.66 -18.64
CA MET A 393 8.40 -30.30 -20.02
C MET A 393 9.64 -29.98 -20.84
N ASP A 394 9.55 -30.17 -22.15
CA ASP A 394 10.63 -29.85 -23.09
C ASP A 394 10.90 -28.34 -23.11
N SER A 395 12.18 -27.96 -23.25
CA SER A 395 12.58 -26.56 -23.26
C SER A 395 11.90 -25.76 -24.38
N SER A 396 11.60 -26.40 -25.51
CA SER A 396 10.88 -25.79 -26.62
C SER A 396 9.45 -25.38 -26.27
N ASP A 397 8.78 -26.14 -25.40
CA ASP A 397 7.42 -25.80 -24.94
C ASP A 397 7.47 -24.65 -23.95
N VAL A 398 8.43 -24.66 -23.02
CA VAL A 398 8.67 -23.54 -22.10
C VAL A 398 8.98 -22.26 -22.87
N ASP A 399 9.82 -22.32 -23.91
CA ASP A 399 10.12 -21.19 -24.80
C ASP A 399 8.88 -20.69 -25.57
N ARG A 400 7.96 -21.59 -25.92
CA ARG A 400 6.71 -21.23 -26.59
C ARG A 400 5.76 -20.51 -25.65
N VAL A 401 5.60 -21.02 -24.43
CA VAL A 401 4.77 -20.38 -23.37
C VAL A 401 5.33 -19.02 -22.99
N ALA A 402 6.66 -18.91 -22.81
CA ALA A 402 7.30 -17.64 -22.45
C ALA A 402 7.05 -16.54 -23.49
N ARG A 403 7.29 -16.84 -24.78
CA ARG A 403 7.01 -15.93 -25.90
C ARG A 403 5.54 -15.55 -25.97
N PHE A 404 4.64 -16.50 -25.74
CA PHE A 404 3.20 -16.26 -25.80
C PHE A 404 2.70 -15.37 -24.66
N ALA A 405 3.34 -15.42 -23.49
CA ALA A 405 3.04 -14.53 -22.36
C ALA A 405 3.46 -13.07 -22.60
N GLN A 406 4.29 -12.79 -23.61
CA GLN A 406 4.73 -11.44 -24.00
C GLN A 406 5.34 -10.61 -22.86
N GLY A 407 6.03 -11.26 -21.93
CA GLY A 407 6.64 -10.60 -20.77
C GLY A 407 5.68 -10.28 -19.61
N TYR A 408 4.46 -10.83 -19.60
CA TYR A 408 3.49 -10.67 -18.51
C TYR A 408 3.50 -11.91 -17.58
N PRO A 409 4.08 -11.83 -16.37
CA PRO A 409 4.15 -12.96 -15.44
C PRO A 409 2.79 -13.59 -15.13
N LEU A 410 1.75 -12.78 -14.95
CA LEU A 410 0.41 -13.29 -14.69
C LEU A 410 -0.13 -14.11 -15.87
N MET A 411 0.14 -13.71 -17.11
CA MET A 411 -0.25 -14.52 -18.27
C MET A 411 0.54 -15.81 -18.31
N ALA A 412 1.86 -15.72 -18.10
CA ALA A 412 2.73 -16.90 -18.09
C ALA A 412 2.23 -17.97 -17.12
N THR A 413 1.87 -17.59 -15.89
CA THR A 413 1.38 -18.55 -14.87
C THR A 413 0.01 -19.14 -15.21
N LEU A 414 -0.92 -18.34 -15.76
CA LEU A 414 -2.23 -18.81 -16.19
C LEU A 414 -2.12 -19.80 -17.36
N ILE A 415 -1.34 -19.44 -18.39
CA ILE A 415 -1.10 -20.30 -19.56
C ILE A 415 -0.40 -21.59 -19.14
N ALA A 416 0.60 -21.50 -18.27
CA ALA A 416 1.32 -22.66 -17.76
C ALA A 416 0.41 -23.63 -17.00
N GLY A 417 -0.45 -23.10 -16.11
CA GLY A 417 -1.41 -23.91 -15.37
C GLY A 417 -2.45 -24.60 -16.27
N GLN A 418 -2.83 -23.97 -17.38
CA GLN A 418 -3.70 -24.58 -18.38
C GLN A 418 -2.96 -25.64 -19.21
N TYR A 419 -1.73 -25.35 -19.65
CA TYR A 419 -0.90 -26.29 -20.39
C TYR A 419 -0.66 -27.57 -19.58
N GLN A 420 -0.43 -27.47 -18.26
CA GLN A 420 -0.30 -28.64 -17.39
C GLN A 420 -1.55 -29.55 -17.38
N LYS A 421 -2.75 -28.97 -17.51
CA LYS A 421 -4.01 -29.71 -17.51
C LYS A 421 -4.31 -30.35 -18.86
N GLU A 422 -4.11 -29.59 -19.93
CA GLU A 422 -4.53 -29.94 -21.29
C GLU A 422 -3.42 -30.61 -22.12
N GLY A 423 -2.17 -30.54 -21.68
CA GLY A 423 -1.00 -31.11 -22.36
C GLY A 423 -0.61 -30.39 -23.66
N ARG A 424 -1.20 -29.23 -23.93
CA ARG A 424 -0.93 -28.41 -25.12
C ARG A 424 -1.18 -26.92 -24.85
N LEU A 425 -0.60 -26.06 -25.68
CA LEU A 425 -0.80 -24.62 -25.59
C LEU A 425 -2.11 -24.22 -26.26
N LEU A 426 -3.04 -23.69 -25.47
CA LEU A 426 -4.28 -23.12 -25.98
C LEU A 426 -4.13 -21.60 -26.20
N GLY A 427 -4.77 -21.09 -27.24
CA GLY A 427 -4.73 -19.65 -27.58
C GLY A 427 -5.47 -18.75 -26.59
N SER A 428 -6.47 -19.26 -25.89
CA SER A 428 -7.24 -18.53 -24.87
C SER A 428 -7.15 -19.19 -23.50
N ILE A 429 -7.42 -18.40 -22.45
CA ILE A 429 -7.30 -18.82 -21.06
C ILE A 429 -8.68 -19.14 -20.48
N GLU A 430 -8.86 -20.33 -19.90
CA GLU A 430 -10.14 -20.81 -19.35
C GLU A 430 -10.62 -20.10 -18.05
N SER A 431 -10.08 -18.94 -17.69
CA SER A 431 -10.42 -18.27 -16.42
C SER A 431 -11.11 -16.93 -16.62
N SER A 432 -12.44 -16.89 -16.47
CA SER A 432 -13.20 -15.64 -16.55
C SER A 432 -12.98 -14.71 -15.35
N SER A 433 -12.64 -15.20 -14.15
CA SER A 433 -12.48 -14.33 -12.97
C SER A 433 -11.17 -13.54 -12.94
N VAL A 434 -10.05 -14.13 -13.36
CA VAL A 434 -8.74 -13.45 -13.38
C VAL A 434 -8.64 -12.49 -14.56
N VAL A 435 -9.17 -12.89 -15.72
CA VAL A 435 -9.25 -12.05 -16.92
C VAL A 435 -10.20 -10.86 -16.69
N ARG A 436 -11.35 -11.07 -16.02
CA ARG A 436 -12.21 -9.97 -15.57
C ARG A 436 -11.46 -9.01 -14.66
N LYS A 437 -10.76 -9.48 -13.62
CA LYS A 437 -9.94 -8.59 -12.75
C LYS A 437 -8.88 -7.78 -13.51
N LEU A 438 -8.30 -8.35 -14.58
CA LEU A 438 -7.33 -7.64 -15.41
C LEU A 438 -7.96 -6.51 -16.22
N ILE A 439 -9.19 -6.71 -16.71
CA ILE A 439 -9.92 -5.77 -17.56
C ILE A 439 -10.67 -4.73 -16.72
N ASP A 440 -11.38 -5.20 -15.69
CA ASP A 440 -12.26 -4.42 -14.82
C ASP A 440 -11.50 -3.26 -14.17
N GLY A 441 -10.22 -3.47 -13.83
CA GLY A 441 -9.47 -2.53 -13.01
C GLY A 441 -10.26 -2.19 -11.74
N ASP A 442 -10.21 -0.94 -11.31
CA ASP A 442 -10.61 -0.59 -9.94
C ASP A 442 -11.97 0.13 -9.86
N GLY A 443 -12.56 0.44 -11.02
CA GLY A 443 -13.89 1.05 -11.15
C GLY A 443 -14.94 0.15 -11.80
N GLY A 444 -14.57 -1.12 -12.07
CA GLY A 444 -15.34 -2.01 -12.93
C GLY A 444 -15.29 -1.61 -14.41
N ILE A 445 -15.78 -2.49 -15.26
CA ILE A 445 -16.04 -2.21 -16.67
C ILE A 445 -17.56 -2.20 -16.89
N THR A 446 -18.06 -1.21 -17.62
CA THR A 446 -19.46 -1.21 -18.04
C THR A 446 -19.70 -2.25 -19.14
N ASP A 447 -20.92 -2.78 -19.27
CA ASP A 447 -21.24 -3.76 -20.33
C ASP A 447 -20.93 -3.21 -21.73
N VAL A 448 -21.09 -1.89 -21.92
CA VAL A 448 -20.77 -1.20 -23.16
C VAL A 448 -19.25 -1.20 -23.42
N GLU A 449 -18.44 -0.91 -22.41
CA GLU A 449 -16.98 -0.96 -22.53
C GLU A 449 -16.49 -2.40 -22.77
N LYS A 450 -17.09 -3.39 -22.08
CA LYS A 450 -16.79 -4.81 -22.28
C LYS A 450 -17.11 -5.24 -23.70
N GLY A 451 -18.30 -4.89 -24.20
CA GLY A 451 -18.72 -5.17 -25.58
C GLY A 451 -17.78 -4.55 -26.60
N MET A 452 -17.33 -3.32 -26.38
CA MET A 452 -16.37 -2.65 -27.26
C MET A 452 -14.98 -3.32 -27.25
N LEU A 453 -14.43 -3.65 -26.07
CA LEU A 453 -13.16 -4.39 -25.99
C LEU A 453 -13.24 -5.76 -26.65
N SER A 454 -14.38 -6.45 -26.46
CA SER A 454 -14.65 -7.74 -27.07
C SER A 454 -14.68 -7.62 -28.60
N ALA A 455 -15.34 -6.62 -29.16
CA ALA A 455 -15.32 -6.35 -30.61
C ALA A 455 -13.91 -6.04 -31.13
N CYS A 456 -13.15 -5.17 -30.45
CA CYS A 456 -11.76 -4.87 -30.79
C CYS A 456 -10.86 -6.11 -30.76
N SER A 457 -11.12 -7.04 -29.84
CA SER A 457 -10.31 -8.25 -29.65
C SER A 457 -10.38 -9.25 -30.80
N LEU A 458 -11.33 -9.09 -31.73
CA LEU A 458 -11.44 -9.89 -32.96
C LEU A 458 -10.36 -9.56 -34.01
N PHE A 459 -9.57 -8.51 -33.77
CA PHE A 459 -8.56 -8.01 -34.70
C PHE A 459 -7.19 -7.95 -33.99
N ASP A 460 -6.13 -8.46 -34.63
CA ASP A 460 -4.77 -8.39 -34.06
C ASP A 460 -4.27 -6.93 -33.96
N VAL A 461 -4.64 -6.11 -34.94
CA VAL A 461 -4.42 -4.66 -35.04
C VAL A 461 -5.65 -4.00 -35.67
N PHE A 462 -6.08 -2.86 -35.16
CA PHE A 462 -7.23 -2.12 -35.69
C PHE A 462 -6.99 -0.61 -35.72
N GLY A 463 -7.67 0.08 -36.63
CA GLY A 463 -7.61 1.52 -36.77
C GLY A 463 -8.22 2.30 -35.60
N THR A 464 -7.69 3.49 -35.34
CA THR A 464 -8.29 4.50 -34.45
C THR A 464 -9.15 5.47 -35.26
N ALA A 465 -9.90 6.37 -34.61
CA ALA A 465 -10.69 7.39 -35.29
C ALA A 465 -9.87 8.43 -36.11
N GLU A 466 -8.55 8.27 -36.22
CA GLU A 466 -7.66 9.21 -36.89
C GLU A 466 -7.41 8.88 -38.37
N GLY A 467 -7.74 9.84 -39.24
CA GLY A 467 -7.47 9.75 -40.67
C GLY A 467 -8.22 8.60 -41.33
N THR A 468 -7.58 7.95 -42.31
CA THR A 468 -8.17 6.84 -43.08
C THR A 468 -8.44 5.58 -42.26
N ALA A 469 -7.86 5.46 -41.06
CA ALA A 469 -8.11 4.35 -40.15
C ALA A 469 -9.46 4.49 -39.42
N GLY A 470 -10.09 5.67 -39.49
CA GLY A 470 -11.38 5.94 -38.85
C GLY A 470 -12.54 5.10 -39.39
N GLU A 471 -12.46 4.65 -40.63
CA GLU A 471 -13.47 3.72 -41.20
C GLU A 471 -13.42 2.34 -40.50
N GLU A 472 -12.23 1.88 -40.09
CA GLU A 472 -12.09 0.64 -39.30
C GLU A 472 -12.66 0.82 -37.89
N ALA A 473 -12.34 1.94 -37.24
CA ALA A 473 -12.89 2.27 -35.92
C ALA A 473 -14.41 2.36 -35.95
N LYS A 474 -14.96 2.99 -37.00
CA LYS A 474 -16.41 3.10 -37.20
C LYS A 474 -17.06 1.74 -37.39
N TYR A 475 -16.50 0.89 -38.25
CA TYR A 475 -17.00 -0.47 -38.46
C TYR A 475 -17.01 -1.28 -37.16
N ILE A 476 -15.91 -1.26 -36.40
CA ILE A 476 -15.83 -1.98 -35.12
C ILE A 476 -16.86 -1.45 -34.12
N ALA A 477 -17.00 -0.13 -34.02
CA ALA A 477 -17.91 0.50 -33.08
C ALA A 477 -19.39 0.25 -33.43
N GLU A 478 -19.78 0.47 -34.67
CA GLU A 478 -21.19 0.49 -35.10
C GLU A 478 -21.67 -0.91 -35.50
N ASP A 479 -20.93 -1.62 -36.35
CA ASP A 479 -21.36 -2.89 -36.94
C ASP A 479 -21.06 -4.09 -36.06
N VAL A 480 -19.91 -4.10 -35.38
CA VAL A 480 -19.48 -5.24 -34.54
C VAL A 480 -19.96 -5.09 -33.09
N ALA A 481 -19.64 -3.97 -32.44
CA ALA A 481 -20.00 -3.72 -31.05
C ALA A 481 -21.47 -3.27 -30.88
N GLY A 482 -22.11 -2.73 -31.92
CA GLY A 482 -23.46 -2.18 -31.83
C GLY A 482 -23.55 -0.91 -30.97
N SER A 483 -22.50 -0.06 -31.02
CA SER A 483 -22.36 1.17 -30.26
C SER A 483 -22.01 2.35 -31.19
N ASP A 484 -21.30 3.37 -30.69
CA ASP A 484 -20.93 4.56 -31.46
C ASP A 484 -19.43 4.89 -31.35
N LEU A 485 -18.94 5.66 -32.33
CA LEU A 485 -17.52 6.04 -32.42
C LEU A 485 -17.04 6.86 -31.22
N LYS A 486 -17.92 7.65 -30.60
CA LYS A 486 -17.59 8.43 -29.39
C LYS A 486 -17.28 7.51 -28.21
N THR A 487 -18.05 6.44 -28.08
CA THR A 487 -17.85 5.39 -27.07
C THR A 487 -16.58 4.61 -27.36
N PHE A 488 -16.32 4.28 -28.63
CA PHE A 488 -15.06 3.66 -29.05
C PHE A 488 -13.84 4.49 -28.64
N ASP A 489 -13.83 5.80 -28.93
CA ASP A 489 -12.72 6.69 -28.56
C ASP A 489 -12.54 6.80 -27.04
N ARG A 490 -13.65 6.83 -26.30
CA ARG A 490 -13.63 6.82 -24.83
C ARG A 490 -13.02 5.53 -24.29
N VAL A 491 -13.46 4.37 -24.78
CA VAL A 491 -12.91 3.04 -24.44
C VAL A 491 -11.43 3.00 -24.77
N LEU A 492 -11.06 3.41 -26.00
CA LEU A 492 -9.67 3.44 -26.44
C LEU A 492 -8.79 4.27 -25.49
N LYS A 493 -9.26 5.45 -25.09
CA LYS A 493 -8.54 6.33 -24.14
C LYS A 493 -8.39 5.68 -22.76
N ILE A 494 -9.46 5.12 -22.20
CA ILE A 494 -9.46 4.46 -20.88
C ILE A 494 -8.51 3.26 -20.88
N PHE A 495 -8.60 2.40 -21.89
CA PHE A 495 -7.81 1.17 -21.90
C PHE A 495 -6.38 1.38 -22.42
N THR A 496 -6.10 2.49 -23.11
CA THR A 496 -4.72 2.95 -23.35
C THR A 496 -4.07 3.41 -22.05
N SER A 497 -4.76 4.22 -21.21
CA SER A 497 -4.20 4.65 -19.92
C SER A 497 -4.03 3.50 -18.92
N ARG A 498 -4.86 2.46 -19.03
CA ARG A 498 -4.71 1.19 -18.28
C ARG A 498 -3.65 0.24 -18.88
N GLN A 499 -3.02 0.60 -20.00
CA GLN A 499 -2.05 -0.22 -20.74
C GLN A 499 -2.59 -1.60 -21.19
N ILE A 500 -3.90 -1.71 -21.43
CA ILE A 500 -4.56 -2.88 -22.02
C ILE A 500 -4.69 -2.71 -23.54
N ILE A 501 -4.68 -1.48 -24.02
CA ILE A 501 -4.54 -1.15 -25.43
C ILE A 501 -3.20 -0.45 -25.64
N ASN A 502 -2.41 -0.98 -26.56
CA ASN A 502 -1.23 -0.30 -27.05
C ASN A 502 -1.58 0.43 -28.34
N ARG A 503 -1.36 1.74 -28.37
CA ARG A 503 -1.66 2.60 -29.51
C ARG A 503 -0.36 3.10 -30.14
N ALA A 504 -0.22 2.86 -31.44
CA ALA A 504 0.88 3.34 -32.26
C ALA A 504 0.33 4.22 -33.39
N GLY A 505 0.23 5.52 -33.12
CA GLY A 505 -0.34 6.51 -34.06
C GLY A 505 -1.81 6.22 -34.37
N ARG A 506 -2.08 5.87 -35.64
CA ARG A 506 -3.42 5.61 -36.19
C ARG A 506 -3.92 4.17 -35.98
N TYR A 507 -3.11 3.31 -35.38
CA TYR A 507 -3.44 1.92 -35.12
C TYR A 507 -3.32 1.59 -33.64
N ALA A 508 -4.10 0.62 -33.20
CA ALA A 508 -4.12 0.11 -31.84
C ALA A 508 -4.20 -1.41 -31.85
N ARG A 509 -3.79 -2.02 -30.73
CA ARG A 509 -3.93 -3.45 -30.48
C ARG A 509 -4.22 -3.71 -29.01
N LEU A 510 -4.95 -4.77 -28.73
CA LEU A 510 -5.20 -5.22 -27.37
C LEU A 510 -4.03 -6.07 -26.88
N VAL A 511 -3.55 -5.78 -25.67
CA VAL A 511 -2.38 -6.42 -25.07
C VAL A 511 -2.67 -6.82 -23.61
N PRO A 512 -2.09 -7.93 -23.14
CA PRO A 512 -1.28 -8.88 -23.90
C PRO A 512 -2.13 -9.76 -24.84
N LYS A 513 -1.50 -10.37 -25.85
CA LYS A 513 -2.18 -11.22 -26.85
C LYS A 513 -3.08 -12.31 -26.25
N PRO A 514 -2.69 -13.04 -25.18
CA PRO A 514 -3.56 -14.03 -24.55
C PRO A 514 -4.87 -13.43 -23.99
N LEU A 515 -4.81 -12.18 -23.50
CA LEU A 515 -6.01 -11.46 -23.06
C LEU A 515 -6.95 -11.16 -24.24
N ALA A 516 -6.38 -10.70 -25.36
CA ALA A 516 -7.13 -10.45 -26.59
C ALA A 516 -7.80 -11.71 -27.12
N LEU A 517 -7.09 -12.84 -27.12
CA LEU A 517 -7.64 -14.12 -27.57
C LEU A 517 -8.73 -14.65 -26.65
N THR A 518 -8.61 -14.40 -25.34
CA THR A 518 -9.67 -14.75 -24.37
C THR A 518 -10.95 -13.94 -24.63
N LEU A 519 -10.83 -12.61 -24.80
CA LEU A 519 -11.97 -11.76 -25.13
C LEU A 519 -12.63 -12.10 -26.47
N ALA A 520 -11.82 -12.48 -27.47
CA ALA A 520 -12.32 -12.91 -28.76
C ALA A 520 -13.07 -14.24 -28.64
N SER A 521 -12.53 -15.18 -27.87
CA SER A 521 -13.15 -16.47 -27.58
C SER A 521 -14.52 -16.30 -26.91
N GLU A 522 -14.62 -15.41 -25.91
CA GLU A 522 -15.90 -15.07 -25.26
C GLU A 522 -16.90 -14.50 -26.28
N TRP A 523 -16.47 -13.62 -27.18
CA TRP A 523 -17.33 -13.09 -28.24
C TRP A 523 -17.93 -14.18 -29.12
N TRP A 524 -17.11 -15.14 -29.56
CA TRP A 524 -17.55 -16.26 -30.39
C TRP A 524 -18.49 -17.21 -29.64
N GLU A 525 -18.33 -17.35 -28.34
CA GLU A 525 -19.20 -18.19 -27.52
C GLU A 525 -20.56 -17.55 -27.23
N GLU A 526 -20.58 -16.25 -26.92
CA GLU A 526 -21.79 -15.51 -26.52
C GLU A 526 -22.61 -14.98 -27.72
N THR A 527 -22.00 -14.83 -28.90
CA THR A 527 -22.65 -14.23 -30.07
C THR A 527 -23.42 -15.25 -30.92
N SER A 528 -24.60 -14.86 -31.44
CA SER A 528 -25.40 -15.71 -32.33
C SER A 528 -24.73 -15.95 -33.69
N TYR A 529 -25.04 -17.09 -34.31
CA TYR A 529 -24.51 -17.43 -35.64
C TYR A 529 -24.80 -16.37 -36.70
N ASP A 530 -25.98 -15.74 -36.67
CA ASP A 530 -26.33 -14.69 -37.65
C ASP A 530 -25.42 -13.47 -37.54
N ARG A 531 -25.07 -13.04 -36.31
CA ARG A 531 -24.12 -11.94 -36.10
C ARG A 531 -22.68 -12.33 -36.43
N GLN A 532 -22.28 -13.57 -36.14
CA GLN A 532 -20.98 -14.11 -36.56
C GLN A 532 -20.85 -14.12 -38.09
N LYS A 533 -21.90 -14.54 -38.79
CA LYS A 533 -21.94 -14.52 -40.26
C LYS A 533 -21.93 -13.09 -40.79
N GLN A 534 -22.70 -12.19 -40.17
CA GLN A 534 -22.73 -10.78 -40.55
C GLN A 534 -21.33 -10.14 -40.46
N LEU A 535 -20.55 -10.44 -39.42
CA LEU A 535 -19.15 -9.99 -39.32
C LEU A 535 -18.35 -10.42 -40.55
N ILE A 536 -18.42 -11.70 -40.95
CA ILE A 536 -17.69 -12.20 -42.12
C ILE A 536 -18.18 -11.58 -43.43
N ASP A 537 -19.49 -11.36 -43.56
CA ASP A 537 -20.10 -10.82 -44.78
C ASP A 537 -19.79 -9.32 -44.96
N THR A 538 -19.70 -8.55 -43.87
CA THR A 538 -19.50 -7.09 -43.91
C THR A 538 -18.06 -6.63 -43.64
N LEU A 539 -17.14 -7.54 -43.27
CA LEU A 539 -15.75 -7.23 -42.93
C LEU A 539 -15.05 -6.37 -44.01
N PRO A 540 -14.53 -5.18 -43.67
CA PRO A 540 -13.77 -4.36 -44.62
C PRO A 540 -12.44 -5.02 -45.02
N ASP A 541 -12.00 -4.80 -46.26
CA ASP A 541 -10.75 -5.36 -46.78
C ASP A 541 -9.51 -4.91 -45.98
N SER A 542 -9.56 -3.71 -45.39
CA SER A 542 -8.46 -3.18 -44.57
C SER A 542 -8.30 -3.92 -43.24
N LEU A 543 -9.39 -4.45 -42.67
CA LEU A 543 -9.37 -5.28 -41.45
C LEU A 543 -9.20 -6.78 -41.72
N MET A 544 -9.36 -7.22 -42.96
CA MET A 544 -9.35 -8.64 -43.35
C MET A 544 -8.10 -9.39 -42.86
N GLN A 545 -6.92 -8.83 -43.12
CA GLN A 545 -5.65 -9.46 -42.73
C GLN A 545 -5.52 -9.57 -41.22
N SER A 546 -5.95 -8.53 -40.50
CA SER A 546 -5.89 -8.47 -39.04
C SER A 546 -6.84 -9.46 -38.39
N PHE A 547 -8.07 -9.56 -38.89
CA PHE A 547 -9.06 -10.54 -38.48
C PHE A 547 -8.56 -11.97 -38.70
N CYS A 548 -8.06 -12.28 -39.91
CA CYS A 548 -7.52 -13.59 -40.25
C CYS A 548 -6.36 -13.98 -39.33
N THR A 549 -5.48 -13.02 -39.04
CA THR A 549 -4.34 -13.22 -38.13
C THR A 549 -4.81 -13.47 -36.69
N GLN A 550 -5.90 -12.85 -36.24
CA GLN A 550 -6.45 -13.11 -34.91
C GLN A 550 -7.13 -14.48 -34.85
N ALA A 551 -7.94 -14.81 -35.87
CA ALA A 551 -8.73 -16.03 -35.93
C ALA A 551 -7.86 -17.31 -35.96
N SER A 552 -6.68 -17.27 -36.58
CA SER A 552 -5.78 -18.43 -36.65
C SER A 552 -5.25 -18.89 -35.29
N TYR A 553 -5.26 -18.03 -34.26
CA TYR A 553 -4.90 -18.39 -32.88
C TYR A 553 -6.07 -18.96 -32.07
N LEU A 554 -7.28 -18.99 -32.63
CA LEU A 554 -8.47 -19.54 -31.99
C LEU A 554 -8.83 -20.91 -32.58
N ASP A 555 -7.85 -21.61 -33.15
CA ASP A 555 -7.99 -22.92 -33.78
C ASP A 555 -8.56 -23.98 -32.85
N ASP A 556 -8.18 -23.91 -31.58
CA ASP A 556 -8.65 -24.84 -30.55
C ASP A 556 -10.00 -24.48 -29.92
N GLN A 557 -10.67 -23.40 -30.36
CA GLN A 557 -11.93 -22.95 -29.74
C GLN A 557 -13.17 -23.64 -30.32
N PRO A 558 -13.97 -24.37 -29.51
CA PRO A 558 -15.13 -25.11 -30.00
C PRO A 558 -16.21 -24.23 -30.66
N SER A 559 -16.37 -22.97 -30.24
CA SER A 559 -17.29 -22.02 -30.88
C SER A 559 -16.82 -21.63 -32.28
N VAL A 560 -15.52 -21.34 -32.43
CA VAL A 560 -14.89 -20.96 -33.70
C VAL A 560 -14.85 -22.15 -34.67
N GLN A 561 -14.56 -23.35 -34.18
CA GLN A 561 -14.61 -24.59 -34.97
C GLN A 561 -16.03 -24.87 -35.49
N ARG A 562 -17.06 -24.76 -34.64
CA ARG A 562 -18.47 -24.92 -35.05
C ARG A 562 -18.89 -23.88 -36.09
N PHE A 563 -18.39 -22.65 -35.96
CA PHE A 563 -18.64 -21.61 -36.95
C PHE A 563 -17.97 -21.97 -38.28
N SER A 564 -16.69 -22.33 -38.26
CA SER A 564 -15.94 -22.80 -39.44
C SER A 564 -16.62 -24.00 -40.11
N ASP A 565 -17.13 -24.95 -39.34
CA ASP A 565 -17.88 -26.11 -39.85
C ASP A 565 -19.11 -25.72 -40.66
N ARG A 566 -19.86 -24.72 -40.20
CA ARG A 566 -21.04 -24.21 -40.90
C ARG A 566 -20.70 -23.28 -42.05
N LEU A 567 -19.61 -22.51 -41.91
CA LEU A 567 -19.15 -21.58 -42.92
C LEU A 567 -18.59 -22.31 -44.15
N PHE A 568 -17.95 -23.47 -43.98
CA PHE A 568 -17.34 -24.23 -45.07
C PHE A 568 -18.01 -25.59 -45.35
N GLY A 569 -19.03 -25.99 -44.59
CA GLY A 569 -19.74 -27.25 -44.77
C GLY A 569 -21.06 -27.15 -45.55
N GLY A 570 -21.50 -28.29 -46.12
CA GLY A 570 -22.84 -28.45 -46.70
C GLY A 570 -23.07 -27.66 -48.00
N GLN A 571 -24.15 -26.87 -48.07
CA GLN A 571 -24.48 -26.00 -49.21
C GLN A 571 -23.90 -24.58 -49.08
N SER A 572 -22.79 -24.43 -48.37
CA SER A 572 -22.17 -23.10 -48.20
C SER A 572 -21.71 -22.51 -49.54
N PRO A 573 -21.82 -21.18 -49.75
CA PRO A 573 -21.21 -20.51 -50.90
C PRO A 573 -19.69 -20.73 -51.00
N PHE A 574 -18.99 -21.00 -49.88
CA PHE A 574 -17.57 -21.35 -49.88
C PHE A 574 -17.26 -22.79 -50.35
N VAL A 575 -18.28 -23.60 -50.63
CA VAL A 575 -18.12 -24.90 -51.32
C VAL A 575 -18.08 -24.69 -52.85
N GLN A 576 -18.48 -23.51 -53.34
CA GLN A 576 -18.33 -23.13 -54.75
C GLN A 576 -16.91 -22.63 -55.00
N ALA A 577 -16.23 -23.22 -55.99
CA ALA A 577 -14.83 -22.92 -56.29
C ALA A 577 -14.60 -21.44 -56.63
N GLU A 578 -15.60 -20.78 -57.22
CA GLU A 578 -15.56 -19.37 -57.61
C GLU A 578 -15.40 -18.43 -56.40
N GLU A 579 -16.07 -18.72 -55.28
CA GLU A 579 -16.02 -17.88 -54.07
C GLU A 579 -14.69 -18.06 -53.32
N LEU A 580 -14.16 -19.30 -53.27
CA LEU A 580 -12.84 -19.60 -52.70
C LEU A 580 -11.68 -18.96 -53.47
N LEU A 581 -11.84 -18.78 -54.78
CA LEU A 581 -10.83 -18.16 -55.66
C LEU A 581 -10.81 -16.63 -55.56
N THR A 582 -11.77 -16.01 -54.89
CA THR A 582 -11.70 -14.57 -54.58
C THR A 582 -10.56 -14.29 -53.58
N GLU A 583 -9.98 -13.09 -53.62
CA GLU A 583 -8.94 -12.70 -52.65
C GLU A 583 -9.47 -12.81 -51.20
N ARG A 584 -10.72 -12.43 -50.99
CA ARG A 584 -11.43 -12.53 -49.70
C ARG A 584 -11.62 -13.98 -49.26
N GLY A 585 -12.20 -14.82 -50.12
CA GLY A 585 -12.45 -16.22 -49.83
C GLY A 585 -11.17 -17.00 -49.56
N SER A 586 -10.10 -16.76 -50.31
CA SER A 586 -8.81 -17.41 -50.10
C SER A 586 -8.15 -17.04 -48.76
N LYS A 587 -8.23 -15.77 -48.33
CA LYS A 587 -7.69 -15.32 -47.03
C LYS A 587 -8.46 -15.93 -45.86
N LEU A 588 -9.79 -15.88 -45.91
CA LEU A 588 -10.67 -16.48 -44.90
C LEU A 588 -10.46 -17.98 -44.82
N PHE A 589 -10.42 -18.66 -45.97
CA PHE A 589 -10.15 -20.09 -46.04
C PHE A 589 -8.81 -20.40 -45.37
N ARG A 590 -7.73 -19.69 -45.72
CA ARG A 590 -6.39 -19.93 -45.15
C ARG A 590 -6.36 -19.77 -43.63
N ALA A 591 -7.07 -18.77 -43.10
CA ALA A 591 -7.17 -18.53 -41.66
C ALA A 591 -7.95 -19.64 -40.93
N PHE A 592 -9.10 -20.06 -41.46
CA PHE A 592 -9.96 -21.06 -40.81
C PHE A 592 -9.57 -22.51 -41.12
N VAL A 593 -8.76 -22.73 -42.16
CA VAL A 593 -8.12 -24.03 -42.43
C VAL A 593 -7.14 -24.41 -41.33
N GLU A 594 -6.46 -23.41 -40.75
CA GLU A 594 -5.64 -23.62 -39.56
C GLU A 594 -6.50 -24.04 -38.36
N VAL A 595 -7.73 -23.52 -38.26
CA VAL A 595 -8.73 -23.78 -37.21
C VAL A 595 -9.38 -25.17 -37.26
N ASN A 596 -9.58 -25.76 -38.45
CA ASN A 596 -10.18 -27.08 -38.58
C ASN A 596 -9.40 -27.98 -39.57
N PRO A 597 -8.46 -28.81 -39.09
CA PRO A 597 -7.63 -29.66 -39.95
C PRO A 597 -8.41 -30.72 -40.73
N SER A 598 -9.54 -31.22 -40.20
CA SER A 598 -10.37 -32.23 -40.88
C SER A 598 -11.03 -31.69 -42.15
N GLN A 599 -11.41 -30.41 -42.16
CA GLN A 599 -11.96 -29.77 -43.36
C GLN A 599 -10.91 -29.56 -44.47
N ARG A 600 -9.60 -29.49 -44.13
CA ARG A 600 -8.52 -29.41 -45.14
C ARG A 600 -8.64 -30.53 -46.15
N ALA A 601 -8.82 -31.76 -45.69
CA ALA A 601 -8.86 -32.92 -46.58
C ALA A 601 -10.10 -32.90 -47.50
N MET A 602 -11.25 -32.48 -46.97
CA MET A 602 -12.51 -32.48 -47.71
C MET A 602 -12.55 -31.40 -48.81
N LEU A 603 -12.19 -30.16 -48.46
CA LEU A 603 -12.16 -29.04 -49.42
C LEU A 603 -10.99 -29.13 -50.40
N TYR A 604 -9.83 -29.68 -50.02
CA TYR A 604 -8.74 -29.93 -50.97
C TYR A 604 -9.15 -30.98 -52.03
N THR A 605 -9.97 -31.96 -51.64
CA THR A 605 -10.53 -32.94 -52.56
C THR A 605 -11.50 -32.28 -53.54
N GLU A 606 -12.41 -31.41 -53.08
CA GLU A 606 -13.32 -30.65 -53.94
C GLU A 606 -12.61 -29.62 -54.83
N PHE A 607 -11.58 -28.94 -54.32
CA PHE A 607 -10.76 -27.99 -55.08
C PHE A 607 -9.95 -28.67 -56.19
N CYS A 608 -9.37 -29.85 -55.90
CA CYS A 608 -8.74 -30.68 -56.92
C CYS A 608 -9.75 -31.16 -57.97
N LEU A 609 -10.96 -31.56 -57.55
CA LEU A 609 -12.02 -32.00 -58.45
C LEU A 609 -12.53 -30.86 -59.36
N SER A 610 -12.71 -29.64 -58.85
CA SER A 610 -13.16 -28.48 -59.63
C SER A 610 -12.09 -28.00 -60.62
N THR A 611 -10.82 -28.01 -60.22
CA THR A 611 -9.69 -27.64 -61.09
C THR A 611 -9.47 -28.68 -62.21
N VAL A 612 -9.68 -29.96 -61.93
CA VAL A 612 -9.65 -31.03 -62.95
C VAL A 612 -10.83 -30.90 -63.91
N MET A 613 -12.05 -30.65 -63.41
CA MET A 613 -13.25 -30.49 -64.25
C MET A 613 -13.20 -29.26 -65.17
N ASN A 614 -12.59 -28.15 -64.73
CA ASN A 614 -12.39 -26.97 -65.58
C ASN A 614 -11.33 -27.18 -66.67
N ASN A 615 -10.30 -28.01 -66.42
CA ASN A 615 -9.31 -28.37 -67.45
C ASN A 615 -9.85 -29.33 -68.52
N PHE A 616 -10.98 -30.01 -68.27
CA PHE A 616 -11.67 -30.85 -69.26
C PHE A 616 -12.77 -30.11 -70.04
N ARG A 617 -12.98 -28.81 -69.78
CA ARG A 617 -13.96 -27.95 -70.48
C ARG A 617 -13.34 -26.94 -71.46
N LEU A 618 -12.08 -27.13 -71.84
CA LEU A 618 -11.40 -26.36 -72.90
C LEU A 618 -11.27 -27.17 -74.19
#